data_AF-A0A8J3INF0-F1
#
_entry.id   AF-A0A8J3INF0-F1
#
_cell.length_a   1.000
_cell.length_b   1.000
_cell.length_c   1.000
_cell.angle_alpha   90.00
_cell.angle_beta   90.00
_cell.angle_gamma   90.00
#
_symmetry.space_group_name_H-M   'P 1'
#
loop_
_entity.id
_entity.type
_entity.pdbx_description
1 polymer ?
#
loop_
_entity_poly.entity_id
_entity_poly.type
_entity_poly.pdbx_seq_one_letter_code
_entity_poly.pdbx_strand_id
1 'polypeptide(L)'
;MPNRKKAPPGMYTAQEAIAMIGIPSTNFYTLVREKTIKKITFPGRTEGFYSKSEIDTYARNLKALQQPYSTETLQFGLALNEDIPAIHALTASVSGGEAHAVPEEVLRAWIRKNPQSVHILRKGTEVVGYISAFPLPDATLDLRLRGRLLNRTIPVDDIMPFIPNTTLSLYIAEMAVKHADAFIKDNEPNPDKPDPVARLLGARLIRETSRFISHLRRQGITVNELYAVGTSPFGIRMCRELGMTPVDLPEGVRGDRVPFKVDLQQNSQSVVVRRLRVV
;
A
#
# COMPACT_ATOMS: atom_id res chain seq x y z
N MET A 1 15.25 3.36 -53.29
CA MET A 1 14.71 3.08 -51.94
C MET A 1 13.38 2.35 -52.13
N PRO A 2 13.16 1.17 -51.53
CA PRO A 2 11.91 0.44 -51.73
C PRO A 2 10.75 1.25 -51.12
N ASN A 3 9.68 1.36 -51.90
CA ASN A 3 8.49 2.15 -51.64
C ASN A 3 7.88 1.78 -50.27
N ARG A 4 8.11 2.62 -49.25
CA ARG A 4 7.65 2.38 -47.88
C ARG A 4 6.11 2.48 -47.89
N LYS A 5 5.43 1.33 -47.97
CA LYS A 5 3.97 1.25 -48.08
C LYS A 5 3.33 1.92 -46.85
N LYS A 6 2.50 2.93 -47.08
CA LYS A 6 1.81 3.68 -46.03
C LYS A 6 0.65 2.85 -45.45
N ALA A 7 0.49 2.91 -44.12
CA ALA A 7 -0.70 2.38 -43.45
C ALA A 7 -1.96 3.15 -43.92
N PRO A 8 -3.12 2.49 -44.00
CA PRO A 8 -4.40 3.17 -44.17
C PRO A 8 -4.66 4.20 -43.05
N PRO A 9 -5.50 5.22 -43.28
CA PRO A 9 -5.91 6.16 -42.24
C PRO A 9 -6.44 5.44 -40.99
N GLY A 10 -6.04 5.90 -39.80
CA GLY A 10 -6.44 5.30 -38.53
C GLY A 10 -5.72 3.99 -38.15
N MET A 11 -4.77 3.53 -38.97
CA MET A 11 -4.01 2.30 -38.72
C MET A 11 -2.50 2.56 -38.59
N TYR A 12 -1.81 1.63 -37.92
CA TYR A 12 -0.36 1.48 -37.93
C TYR A 12 0.04 0.24 -38.73
N THR A 13 1.19 0.34 -39.40
CA THR A 13 1.99 -0.84 -39.79
C THR A 13 2.57 -1.53 -38.55
N ALA A 14 3.05 -2.76 -38.70
CA ALA A 14 3.75 -3.44 -37.60
C ALA A 14 4.93 -2.62 -37.05
N GLN A 15 5.71 -2.00 -37.95
CA GLN A 15 6.88 -1.21 -37.55
C GLN A 15 6.47 0.02 -36.72
N GLU A 16 5.41 0.73 -37.12
CA GLU A 16 4.90 1.89 -36.39
C GLU A 16 4.30 1.48 -35.04
N ALA A 17 3.55 0.37 -35.00
CA ALA A 17 2.97 -0.14 -33.76
C ALA A 17 4.03 -0.56 -32.74
N ILE A 18 5.08 -1.26 -33.19
CA ILE A 18 6.24 -1.64 -32.36
C ILE A 18 6.94 -0.39 -31.81
N ALA A 19 7.19 0.60 -32.67
CA ALA A 19 7.82 1.85 -32.27
C ALA A 19 6.96 2.64 -31.26
N MET A 20 5.63 2.62 -31.42
CA MET A 20 4.71 3.30 -30.51
C MET A 20 4.65 2.64 -29.12
N ILE A 21 4.61 1.30 -29.08
CA ILE A 21 4.56 0.55 -27.82
C ILE A 21 5.92 0.53 -27.12
N GLY A 22 7.03 0.51 -27.87
CA GLY A 22 8.39 0.50 -27.32
C GLY A 22 8.84 -0.86 -26.78
N ILE A 23 8.40 -1.97 -27.41
CA ILE A 23 8.79 -3.35 -27.04
C ILE A 23 9.59 -4.04 -28.14
N PRO A 24 10.39 -5.08 -27.84
CA PRO A 24 11.03 -5.90 -28.86
C PRO A 24 10.01 -6.49 -29.84
N SER A 25 10.39 -6.58 -31.12
CA SER A 25 9.52 -7.10 -32.18
C SER A 25 9.03 -8.52 -31.90
N THR A 26 9.87 -9.37 -31.31
CA THR A 26 9.53 -10.74 -30.88
C THR A 26 8.35 -10.74 -29.90
N ASN A 27 8.39 -9.88 -28.88
CA ASN A 27 7.30 -9.76 -27.89
C ASN A 27 6.02 -9.24 -28.55
N PHE A 28 6.12 -8.27 -29.45
CA PHE A 28 4.97 -7.77 -30.19
C PHE A 28 4.26 -8.89 -30.97
N TYR A 29 5.00 -9.74 -31.70
CA TYR A 29 4.39 -10.85 -32.44
C TYR A 29 3.82 -11.95 -31.54
N THR A 30 4.37 -12.14 -30.34
CA THR A 30 3.75 -13.00 -29.32
C THR A 30 2.40 -12.45 -28.89
N LEU A 31 2.29 -11.16 -28.58
CA LEU A 31 1.02 -10.51 -28.22
C LEU A 31 -0.03 -10.57 -29.34
N VAL A 32 0.40 -10.47 -30.60
CA VAL A 32 -0.49 -10.65 -31.75
C VAL A 32 -1.00 -12.09 -31.86
N ARG A 33 -0.13 -13.07 -31.63
CA ARG A 33 -0.47 -14.51 -31.67
C ARG A 33 -1.43 -14.90 -30.53
N GLU A 34 -1.21 -14.33 -29.35
CA GLU A 34 -2.05 -14.47 -28.16
C GLU A 34 -3.36 -13.67 -28.24
N LYS A 35 -3.56 -12.94 -29.35
CA LYS A 35 -4.74 -12.09 -29.60
C LYS A 35 -4.92 -10.92 -28.62
N THR A 36 -3.88 -10.58 -27.86
CA THR A 36 -3.85 -9.35 -27.04
C THR A 36 -3.82 -8.10 -27.92
N ILE A 37 -3.13 -8.17 -29.06
CA ILE A 37 -3.14 -7.13 -30.10
C ILE A 37 -3.83 -7.67 -31.34
N LYS A 38 -4.90 -7.00 -31.77
CA LYS A 38 -5.69 -7.43 -32.92
C LYS A 38 -4.99 -7.05 -34.24
N LYS A 39 -4.66 -8.07 -35.04
CA LYS A 39 -4.19 -7.89 -36.42
C LYS A 39 -5.38 -7.84 -37.37
N ILE A 40 -5.41 -6.83 -38.24
CA ILE A 40 -6.43 -6.65 -39.28
C ILE A 40 -5.79 -6.82 -40.65
N THR A 41 -6.31 -7.74 -41.45
CA THR A 41 -5.89 -7.96 -42.85
C THR A 41 -7.01 -7.56 -43.78
N PHE A 42 -6.75 -6.65 -44.71
CA PHE A 42 -7.73 -6.21 -45.70
C PHE A 42 -7.81 -7.19 -46.88
N PRO A 43 -8.97 -7.31 -47.55
CA PRO A 43 -9.09 -8.10 -48.78
C PRO A 43 -8.03 -7.68 -49.81
N GLY A 44 -7.34 -8.64 -50.40
CA GLY A 44 -6.26 -8.38 -51.37
C GLY A 44 -4.93 -7.93 -50.78
N ARG A 45 -4.77 -7.93 -49.44
CA ARG A 45 -3.49 -7.65 -48.77
C ARG A 45 -3.06 -8.81 -47.90
N THR A 46 -1.76 -9.14 -47.98
CA THR A 46 -1.12 -10.16 -47.14
C THR A 46 -0.59 -9.58 -45.82
N GLU A 47 -0.35 -8.27 -45.79
CA GLU A 47 0.15 -7.55 -44.63
C GLU A 47 -0.96 -7.26 -43.61
N GLY A 48 -0.61 -7.31 -42.32
CA GLY A 48 -1.52 -6.94 -41.23
C GLY A 48 -1.29 -5.52 -40.75
N PHE A 49 -2.39 -4.86 -40.41
CA PHE A 49 -2.44 -3.51 -39.84
C PHE A 49 -3.06 -3.56 -38.44
N TYR A 50 -2.82 -2.51 -37.67
CA TYR A 50 -3.21 -2.41 -36.27
C TYR A 50 -3.91 -1.09 -36.02
N SER A 51 -5.01 -1.10 -35.25
CA SER A 51 -5.74 0.14 -34.94
C SER A 51 -4.86 1.12 -34.16
N LYS A 52 -4.79 2.39 -34.59
CA LYS A 52 -4.05 3.42 -33.84
C LYS A 52 -4.59 3.57 -32.42
N SER A 53 -5.91 3.63 -32.25
CA SER A 53 -6.52 3.85 -30.94
C SER A 53 -6.23 2.72 -29.95
N GLU A 54 -6.21 1.47 -30.41
CA GLU A 54 -5.88 0.31 -29.59
C GLU A 54 -4.40 0.31 -29.21
N ILE A 55 -3.52 0.56 -30.18
CA ILE A 55 -2.07 0.61 -29.95
C ILE A 55 -1.69 1.77 -29.04
N ASP A 56 -2.26 2.96 -29.24
CA ASP A 56 -1.99 4.14 -28.40
C ASP A 56 -2.51 3.92 -26.98
N THR A 57 -3.67 3.27 -26.82
CA THR A 57 -4.21 2.90 -25.50
C THR A 57 -3.33 1.86 -24.82
N TYR A 58 -2.89 0.84 -25.55
CA TYR A 58 -1.96 -0.16 -25.03
C TYR A 58 -0.62 0.47 -24.63
N ALA A 59 -0.07 1.34 -25.47
CA ALA A 59 1.17 2.06 -25.18
C ALA A 59 1.03 2.98 -23.97
N ARG A 60 -0.11 3.67 -23.80
CA ARG A 60 -0.40 4.47 -22.60
C ARG A 60 -0.50 3.60 -21.35
N ASN A 61 -1.19 2.46 -21.41
CA ASN A 61 -1.28 1.53 -20.28
C ASN A 61 0.08 0.92 -19.95
N LEU A 62 0.86 0.53 -20.96
CA LEU A 62 2.21 0.02 -20.78
C LEU A 62 3.12 1.08 -20.17
N LYS A 63 3.06 2.33 -20.66
CA LYS A 63 3.77 3.46 -20.06
C LYS A 63 3.31 3.75 -18.64
N ALA A 64 2.02 3.66 -18.34
CA ALA A 64 1.50 3.81 -16.97
C ALA A 64 1.95 2.65 -16.06
N LEU A 65 2.16 1.45 -16.62
CA LEU A 65 2.72 0.28 -15.94
C LEU A 65 4.26 0.32 -15.85
N GLN A 66 4.94 1.10 -16.70
CA GLN A 66 6.39 1.32 -16.71
C GLN A 66 6.80 2.59 -15.94
N GLN A 67 5.93 3.59 -15.82
CA GLN A 67 6.07 4.76 -14.95
C GLN A 67 6.19 4.47 -13.43
N PRO A 68 5.83 3.29 -12.88
CA PRO A 68 6.20 2.93 -11.51
C PRO A 68 7.70 2.59 -11.37
N TYR A 69 8.46 2.51 -12.47
CA TYR A 69 9.88 2.10 -12.48
C TYR A 69 10.82 3.13 -13.12
N SER A 70 10.44 4.41 -13.16
CA SER A 70 11.48 5.45 -13.14
C SER A 70 12.27 5.26 -11.84
N THR A 71 13.59 5.43 -11.89
CA THR A 71 14.62 5.09 -10.89
C THR A 71 14.48 5.64 -9.46
N GLU A 72 13.32 6.18 -9.09
CA GLU A 72 13.02 6.60 -7.73
C GLU A 72 12.77 5.38 -6.84
N THR A 73 13.82 4.97 -6.12
CA THR A 73 13.73 3.93 -5.10
C THR A 73 12.74 4.34 -4.01
N LEU A 74 11.78 3.48 -3.69
CA LEU A 74 10.91 3.68 -2.52
C LEU A 74 11.75 3.66 -1.23
N GLN A 75 11.76 4.78 -0.51
CA GLN A 75 12.52 4.96 0.73
C GLN A 75 11.60 4.82 1.94
N PHE A 76 11.98 4.00 2.90
CA PHE A 76 11.26 3.85 4.16
C PHE A 76 12.10 4.46 5.29
N GLY A 77 11.47 5.24 6.15
CA GLY A 77 12.17 5.90 7.24
C GLY A 77 11.21 6.55 8.24
N LEU A 78 11.79 7.23 9.22
CA LEU A 78 11.03 8.00 10.20
C LEU A 78 10.35 9.18 9.52
N ALA A 79 9.15 9.52 10.01
CA ALA A 79 8.49 10.76 9.67
C ALA A 79 9.16 11.93 10.42
N LEU A 80 9.26 13.06 9.72
CA LEU A 80 9.68 14.34 10.24
C LEU A 80 8.46 15.26 10.40
N ASN A 81 8.62 16.34 11.15
CA ASN A 81 7.55 17.34 11.34
C ASN A 81 7.06 17.95 10.02
N GLU A 82 7.92 18.03 9.01
CA GLU A 82 7.61 18.52 7.66
C GLU A 82 6.75 17.53 6.84
N ASP A 83 6.73 16.25 7.20
CA ASP A 83 5.91 15.24 6.52
C ASP A 83 4.47 15.21 7.02
N ILE A 84 4.19 15.80 8.19
CA ILE A 84 2.88 15.73 8.86
C ILE A 84 1.73 16.19 7.94
N PRO A 85 1.83 17.32 7.22
CA PRO A 85 0.77 17.73 6.30
C PRO A 85 0.51 16.70 5.18
N ALA A 86 1.57 16.08 4.65
CA ALA A 86 1.45 15.06 3.61
C ALA A 86 0.87 13.74 4.16
N ILE A 87 1.23 13.36 5.39
CA ILE A 87 0.63 12.21 6.09
C ILE A 87 -0.86 12.45 6.31
N HIS A 88 -1.24 13.64 6.79
CA HIS A 88 -2.63 14.01 7.04
C HIS A 88 -3.47 13.99 5.75
N ALA A 89 -2.97 14.61 4.68
CA ALA A 89 -3.64 14.59 3.38
C ALA A 89 -3.80 13.15 2.85
N LEU A 90 -2.77 12.31 3.00
CA LEU A 90 -2.82 10.91 2.59
C LEU A 90 -3.89 10.14 3.40
N THR A 91 -3.91 10.25 4.73
CA THR A 91 -4.89 9.54 5.55
C THR A 91 -6.31 10.05 5.30
N ALA A 92 -6.52 11.36 5.17
CA ALA A 92 -7.81 11.95 4.81
C ALA A 92 -8.33 11.40 3.48
N SER A 93 -7.46 11.26 2.47
CA SER A 93 -7.84 10.72 1.15
C SER A 93 -8.33 9.27 1.17
N VAL A 94 -7.87 8.45 2.13
CA VAL A 94 -8.19 7.02 2.20
C VAL A 94 -9.15 6.64 3.32
N SER A 95 -9.43 7.56 4.25
CA SER A 95 -10.28 7.30 5.43
C SER A 95 -11.67 7.92 5.34
N GLY A 96 -12.03 8.50 4.19
CA GLY A 96 -13.33 9.14 3.99
C GLY A 96 -13.39 10.61 4.39
N GLY A 97 -12.23 11.28 4.44
CA GLY A 97 -12.11 12.72 4.64
C GLY A 97 -11.39 13.12 5.93
N GLU A 98 -11.18 14.43 6.07
CA GLU A 98 -10.43 15.07 7.16
C GLU A 98 -10.94 14.68 8.57
N ALA A 99 -12.26 14.47 8.70
CA ALA A 99 -12.87 14.12 9.97
C ALA A 99 -12.44 12.74 10.50
N HIS A 100 -11.89 11.86 9.66
CA HIS A 100 -11.46 10.52 10.02
C HIS A 100 -9.94 10.39 10.22
N ALA A 101 -9.15 11.25 9.59
CA ALA A 101 -7.71 11.34 9.80
C ALA A 101 -7.36 11.68 11.27
N VAL A 102 -6.21 11.21 11.73
CA VAL A 102 -5.62 11.70 12.99
C VAL A 102 -5.14 13.13 12.76
N PRO A 103 -5.57 14.11 13.59
CA PRO A 103 -5.16 15.50 13.42
C PRO A 103 -3.65 15.72 13.46
N GLU A 104 -3.17 16.73 12.75
CA GLU A 104 -1.74 17.05 12.65
C GLU A 104 -1.07 17.29 14.01
N GLU A 105 -1.75 17.96 14.95
CA GLU A 105 -1.25 18.22 16.29
C GLU A 105 -1.05 16.94 17.10
N VAL A 106 -1.89 15.93 16.86
CA VAL A 106 -1.79 14.61 17.49
C VAL A 106 -0.59 13.85 16.91
N LEU A 107 -0.43 13.85 15.58
CA LEU A 107 0.75 13.25 14.93
C LEU A 107 2.05 13.89 15.43
N ARG A 108 2.07 15.22 15.56
CA ARG A 108 3.22 15.96 16.10
C ARG A 108 3.53 15.54 17.55
N ALA A 109 2.49 15.36 18.37
CA ALA A 109 2.64 14.90 19.74
C ALA A 109 3.20 13.47 19.81
N TRP A 110 2.74 12.57 18.95
CA TRP A 110 3.23 11.19 18.85
C TRP A 110 4.70 11.14 18.45
N ILE A 111 5.10 11.85 17.39
CA ILE A 111 6.49 11.93 16.94
C ILE A 111 7.39 12.50 18.04
N ARG A 112 6.94 13.55 18.75
CA ARG A 112 7.71 14.12 19.86
C ARG A 112 7.90 13.15 21.02
N LYS A 113 6.85 12.39 21.38
CA LYS A 113 6.90 11.44 22.50
C LYS A 113 7.72 10.20 22.18
N ASN A 114 7.54 9.65 20.98
CA ASN A 114 8.28 8.49 20.48
C ASN A 114 8.59 8.71 18.99
N PRO A 115 9.79 9.20 18.64
CA PRO A 115 10.17 9.48 17.25
C PRO A 115 10.15 8.27 16.33
N GLN A 116 10.21 7.06 16.89
CA GLN A 116 10.15 5.80 16.13
C GLN A 116 8.72 5.29 15.93
N SER A 117 7.70 6.03 16.39
CA SER A 117 6.30 5.61 16.32
C SER A 117 5.64 5.83 14.97
N VAL A 118 6.20 6.69 14.12
CA VAL A 118 5.60 7.16 12.86
C VAL A 118 6.63 6.97 11.75
N HIS A 119 6.31 6.11 10.78
CA HIS A 119 7.18 5.82 9.64
C HIS A 119 6.46 6.10 8.34
N ILE A 120 7.21 6.52 7.34
CA ILE A 120 6.69 6.82 6.01
C ILE A 120 7.44 6.08 4.92
N LEU A 121 6.74 5.86 3.83
CA LEU A 121 7.23 5.37 2.57
C LEU A 121 7.21 6.52 1.57
N ARG A 122 8.38 6.92 1.07
CA ARG A 122 8.54 7.99 0.09
C ARG A 122 8.84 7.47 -1.30
N LYS A 123 8.34 8.17 -2.31
CA LYS A 123 8.76 8.07 -3.71
C LYS A 123 9.28 9.43 -4.15
N GLY A 124 10.60 9.57 -4.31
CA GLY A 124 11.21 10.88 -4.45
C GLY A 124 10.94 11.73 -3.21
N THR A 125 10.33 12.90 -3.39
CA THR A 125 9.90 13.80 -2.30
C THR A 125 8.47 13.55 -1.81
N GLU A 126 7.72 12.66 -2.46
CA GLU A 126 6.31 12.42 -2.17
C GLU A 126 6.14 11.33 -1.10
N VAL A 127 5.29 11.58 -0.09
CA VAL A 127 4.82 10.56 0.86
C VAL A 127 3.73 9.71 0.19
N VAL A 128 4.04 8.44 -0.08
CA VAL A 128 3.14 7.49 -0.75
C VAL A 128 2.63 6.38 0.18
N GLY A 129 3.11 6.33 1.41
CA GLY A 129 2.63 5.43 2.44
C GLY A 129 3.05 5.88 3.82
N TYR A 130 2.31 5.45 4.82
CA TYR A 130 2.53 5.83 6.21
C TYR A 130 2.01 4.72 7.14
N ILE A 131 2.71 4.51 8.24
CA ILE A 131 2.28 3.68 9.36
C ILE A 131 2.60 4.39 10.68
N SER A 132 1.64 4.44 11.60
CA SER A 132 1.89 4.65 13.02
C SER A 132 1.78 3.34 13.77
N ALA A 133 2.82 3.01 14.51
CA ALA A 133 2.81 1.89 15.43
C ALA A 133 3.65 2.18 16.66
N PHE A 134 3.07 1.96 17.85
CA PHE A 134 3.73 2.25 19.11
C PHE A 134 3.26 1.32 20.22
N PRO A 135 4.10 1.11 21.25
CA PRO A 135 3.67 0.39 22.44
C PRO A 135 2.74 1.26 23.30
N LEU A 136 1.74 0.60 23.89
CA LEU A 136 0.76 1.18 24.81
C LEU A 136 0.69 0.35 26.09
N PRO A 137 0.36 0.95 27.26
CA PRO A 137 -0.06 0.22 28.44
C PRO A 137 -1.27 -0.67 28.13
N ASP A 138 -1.35 -1.84 28.78
CA ASP A 138 -2.44 -2.80 28.57
C ASP A 138 -3.82 -2.19 28.79
N ALA A 139 -3.96 -1.31 29.78
CA ALA A 139 -5.20 -0.61 30.07
C ALA A 139 -5.65 0.29 28.89
N THR A 140 -4.73 1.05 28.31
CA THR A 140 -5.00 1.93 27.16
C THR A 140 -5.29 1.12 25.91
N LEU A 141 -4.55 0.02 25.71
CA LEU A 141 -4.77 -0.91 24.61
C LEU A 141 -6.17 -1.56 24.69
N ASP A 142 -6.58 -2.05 25.86
CA ASP A 142 -7.91 -2.64 26.07
C ASP A 142 -9.03 -1.63 25.73
N LEU A 143 -8.94 -0.40 26.24
CA LEU A 143 -9.88 0.68 25.92
C LEU A 143 -9.93 0.94 24.41
N ARG A 144 -8.78 0.89 23.74
CA ARG A 144 -8.68 1.11 22.29
C ARG A 144 -9.30 -0.03 21.49
N LEU A 145 -9.07 -1.28 21.89
CA LEU A 145 -9.60 -2.48 21.23
C LEU A 145 -11.12 -2.58 21.39
N ARG A 146 -11.65 -2.23 22.57
CA ARG A 146 -13.11 -2.11 22.81
C ARG A 146 -13.75 -0.94 22.08
N GLY A 147 -12.95 0.05 21.71
CA GLY A 147 -13.42 1.27 21.05
C GLY A 147 -14.05 2.29 21.98
N ARG A 148 -13.68 2.23 23.26
CA ARG A 148 -13.92 3.28 24.25
C ARG A 148 -12.91 4.43 24.11
N LEU A 149 -11.81 4.19 23.41
CA LEU A 149 -10.78 5.18 23.07
C LEU A 149 -10.61 5.24 21.53
N LEU A 150 -10.46 6.44 20.98
CA LEU A 150 -10.13 6.67 19.57
C LEU A 150 -8.65 6.96 19.42
N ASN A 151 -8.08 6.74 18.23
CA ASN A 151 -6.67 7.05 17.94
C ASN A 151 -6.33 8.49 18.35
N ARG A 152 -7.10 9.46 17.86
CA ARG A 152 -6.90 10.90 18.14
C ARG A 152 -7.02 11.31 19.61
N THR A 153 -7.54 10.43 20.46
CA THR A 153 -7.75 10.70 21.89
C THR A 153 -6.86 9.83 22.79
N ILE A 154 -5.92 9.06 22.23
CA ILE A 154 -4.93 8.32 23.02
C ILE A 154 -4.11 9.35 23.81
N PRO A 155 -4.03 9.25 25.16
CA PRO A 155 -3.18 10.13 25.94
C PRO A 155 -1.73 10.05 25.47
N VAL A 156 -1.10 11.19 25.23
CA VAL A 156 0.28 11.22 24.72
C VAL A 156 1.24 10.52 25.69
N ASP A 157 0.96 10.53 26.99
CA ASP A 157 1.80 9.89 27.99
C ASP A 157 1.73 8.37 27.98
N ASP A 158 0.67 7.80 27.42
CA ASP A 158 0.52 6.36 27.22
C ASP A 158 1.31 5.86 26.01
N ILE A 159 1.83 6.75 25.16
CA ILE A 159 2.71 6.33 24.06
C ILE A 159 4.09 6.04 24.65
N MET A 160 4.37 4.74 24.82
CA MET A 160 5.60 4.30 25.45
C MET A 160 6.78 4.37 24.46
N PRO A 161 8.01 4.64 24.93
CA PRO A 161 9.21 4.56 24.10
C PRO A 161 9.64 3.10 23.85
N PHE A 162 10.50 2.90 22.86
CA PHE A 162 11.17 1.62 22.62
C PHE A 162 12.41 1.50 23.52
N ILE A 163 12.31 0.71 24.59
CA ILE A 163 13.38 0.55 25.60
C ILE A 163 14.06 -0.81 25.42
N PRO A 164 15.41 -0.89 25.25
CA PRO A 164 16.14 -2.16 25.21
C PRO A 164 15.86 -3.08 26.40
N ASN A 165 15.94 -4.39 26.18
CA ASN A 165 15.69 -5.44 27.18
C ASN A 165 14.25 -5.45 27.73
N THR A 166 13.28 -4.97 26.94
CA THR A 166 11.87 -5.04 27.29
C THR A 166 11.11 -5.95 26.33
N THR A 167 9.98 -6.44 26.81
CA THR A 167 8.99 -7.15 26.03
C THR A 167 7.73 -6.29 25.97
N LEU A 168 7.20 -6.08 24.77
CA LEU A 168 6.06 -5.21 24.55
C LEU A 168 5.10 -5.76 23.49
N SER A 169 3.88 -5.25 23.54
CA SER A 169 2.89 -5.38 22.48
C SER A 169 2.85 -4.07 21.71
N LEU A 170 2.77 -4.17 20.38
CA LEU A 170 2.79 -3.00 19.49
C LEU A 170 1.40 -2.80 18.89
N TYR A 171 0.87 -1.59 19.06
CA TYR A 171 -0.41 -1.19 18.49
C TYR A 171 -0.21 -0.42 17.19
N ILE A 172 -0.77 -0.91 16.08
CA ILE A 172 -0.82 -0.21 14.80
C ILE A 172 -2.05 0.71 14.83
N ALA A 173 -1.81 2.00 15.01
CA ALA A 173 -2.88 3.00 15.09
C ALA A 173 -3.47 3.30 13.72
N GLU A 174 -2.62 3.58 12.73
CA GLU A 174 -3.01 3.82 11.35
C GLU A 174 -2.00 3.23 10.36
N MET A 175 -2.52 2.80 9.21
CA MET A 175 -1.72 2.44 8.04
C MET A 175 -2.44 2.91 6.80
N ALA A 176 -1.75 3.67 5.95
CA ALA A 176 -2.30 4.24 4.73
C ALA A 176 -1.28 4.14 3.59
N VAL A 177 -1.77 3.96 2.37
CA VAL A 177 -0.98 4.01 1.14
C VAL A 177 -1.74 4.77 0.08
N LYS A 178 -1.01 5.45 -0.80
CA LYS A 178 -1.61 6.22 -1.89
C LYS A 178 -2.30 5.27 -2.87
N HIS A 179 -3.52 5.63 -3.24
CA HIS A 179 -4.25 4.98 -4.33
C HIS A 179 -4.06 5.76 -5.63
N ALA A 180 -4.20 5.09 -6.77
CA ALA A 180 -4.37 5.74 -8.05
C ALA A 180 -5.78 6.38 -8.11
N ASP A 181 -5.84 7.63 -8.60
CA ASP A 181 -7.03 8.51 -8.57
C ASP A 181 -8.31 7.87 -9.12
N ALA A 182 -8.20 6.88 -10.02
CA ALA A 182 -9.32 6.20 -10.65
C ALA A 182 -10.03 5.12 -9.78
N PHE A 183 -9.54 4.85 -8.56
CA PHE A 183 -9.95 3.66 -7.79
C PHE A 183 -10.72 3.94 -6.50
N ILE A 184 -10.91 5.21 -6.12
CA ILE A 184 -11.71 5.58 -4.96
C ILE A 184 -13.11 5.96 -5.44
N LYS A 185 -14.10 5.10 -5.20
CA LYS A 185 -15.53 5.41 -5.40
C LYS A 185 -16.18 5.44 -4.02
N ASP A 186 -16.89 6.53 -3.69
CA ASP A 186 -17.56 6.69 -2.39
C ASP A 186 -16.62 6.47 -1.19
N ASN A 187 -15.35 6.86 -1.34
CA ASN A 187 -14.27 6.67 -0.34
C ASN A 187 -13.92 5.21 -0.01
N GLU A 188 -14.33 4.23 -0.82
CA GLU A 188 -13.90 2.84 -0.67
C GLU A 188 -13.20 2.31 -1.94
N PRO A 189 -12.11 1.54 -1.79
CA PRO A 189 -11.51 0.82 -2.92
C PRO A 189 -12.50 -0.22 -3.44
N ASN A 190 -12.75 -0.22 -4.76
CA ASN A 190 -13.60 -1.24 -5.37
C ASN A 190 -12.97 -2.64 -5.16
N PRO A 191 -13.62 -3.54 -4.41
CA PRO A 191 -13.06 -4.86 -4.13
C PRO A 191 -12.88 -5.72 -5.39
N ASP A 192 -13.68 -5.49 -6.43
CA ASP A 192 -13.60 -6.20 -7.70
C ASP A 192 -12.52 -5.66 -8.64
N LYS A 193 -11.92 -4.52 -8.29
CA LYS A 193 -10.87 -3.85 -9.06
C LYS A 193 -9.76 -3.35 -8.12
N PRO A 194 -8.93 -4.26 -7.59
CA PRO A 194 -7.86 -3.87 -6.69
C PRO A 194 -6.87 -2.95 -7.41
N ASP A 195 -6.57 -1.80 -6.79
CA ASP A 195 -5.56 -0.87 -7.29
C ASP A 195 -4.16 -1.52 -7.20
N PRO A 196 -3.51 -1.82 -8.34
CA PRO A 196 -2.20 -2.46 -8.36
C PRO A 196 -1.12 -1.62 -7.68
N VAL A 197 -1.25 -0.28 -7.72
CA VAL A 197 -0.30 0.65 -7.10
C VAL A 197 -0.42 0.58 -5.58
N ALA A 198 -1.63 0.76 -5.05
CA ALA A 198 -1.87 0.64 -3.61
C ALA A 198 -1.45 -0.75 -3.07
N ARG A 199 -1.73 -1.82 -3.82
CA ARG A 199 -1.30 -3.19 -3.45
C ARG A 199 0.23 -3.30 -3.36
N LEU A 200 0.96 -2.74 -4.32
CA LEU A 200 2.43 -2.74 -4.33
C LEU A 200 2.99 -1.92 -3.16
N LEU A 201 2.46 -0.71 -2.95
CA LEU A 201 2.86 0.18 -1.87
C LEU A 201 2.57 -0.44 -0.49
N GLY A 202 1.39 -1.05 -0.32
CA GLY A 202 1.03 -1.76 0.89
C GLY A 202 1.96 -2.94 1.16
N ALA A 203 2.25 -3.76 0.15
CA ALA A 203 3.19 -4.87 0.28
C ALA A 203 4.61 -4.41 0.63
N ARG A 204 5.05 -3.26 0.10
CA ARG A 204 6.33 -2.62 0.47
C ARG A 204 6.28 -2.13 1.92
N LEU A 205 5.25 -1.38 2.31
CA LEU A 205 5.10 -0.83 3.65
C LEU A 205 5.07 -1.93 4.71
N ILE A 206 4.32 -3.02 4.49
CA ILE A 206 4.31 -4.20 5.36
C ILE A 206 5.70 -4.82 5.47
N ARG A 207 6.41 -4.98 4.36
CA ARG A 207 7.77 -5.55 4.36
C ARG A 207 8.73 -4.70 5.19
N GLU A 208 8.73 -3.39 5.02
CA GLU A 208 9.62 -2.51 5.78
C GLU A 208 9.20 -2.41 7.26
N THR A 209 7.90 -2.49 7.56
CA THR A 209 7.39 -2.62 8.93
C THR A 209 7.90 -3.91 9.59
N SER A 210 7.88 -5.05 8.89
CA SER A 210 8.47 -6.29 9.40
C SER A 210 9.97 -6.12 9.69
N ARG A 211 10.72 -5.45 8.80
CA ARG A 211 12.15 -5.18 9.02
C ARG A 211 12.39 -4.27 10.23
N PHE A 212 11.54 -3.28 10.45
CA PHE A 212 11.58 -2.44 11.64
C PHE A 212 11.38 -3.29 12.91
N ILE A 213 10.38 -4.18 12.94
CA ILE A 213 10.17 -5.09 14.07
C ILE A 213 11.39 -6.02 14.27
N SER A 214 11.98 -6.57 13.20
CA SER A 214 13.24 -7.34 13.31
C SER A 214 14.41 -6.50 13.82
N HIS A 215 14.46 -5.20 13.49
CA HIS A 215 15.47 -4.28 14.00
C HIS A 215 15.30 -4.05 15.51
N LEU A 216 14.07 -3.83 16.00
CA LEU A 216 13.78 -3.74 17.43
C LEU A 216 14.30 -4.97 18.19
N ARG A 217 14.08 -6.18 17.64
CA ARG A 217 14.61 -7.42 18.22
C ARG A 217 16.13 -7.43 18.37
N ARG A 218 16.86 -6.92 17.36
CA ARG A 218 18.32 -6.79 17.42
C ARG A 218 18.80 -5.77 18.45
N GLN A 219 17.93 -4.82 18.84
CA GLN A 219 18.19 -3.86 19.92
C GLN A 219 17.79 -4.42 21.31
N GLY A 220 17.45 -5.71 21.41
CA GLY A 220 17.02 -6.33 22.66
C GLY A 220 15.56 -6.07 23.02
N ILE A 221 14.74 -5.59 22.08
CA ILE A 221 13.32 -5.30 22.29
C ILE A 221 12.49 -6.42 21.68
N THR A 222 11.76 -7.15 22.51
CA THR A 222 10.91 -8.26 22.05
C THR A 222 9.50 -7.76 21.80
N VAL A 223 9.04 -7.82 20.55
CA VAL A 223 7.63 -7.59 20.21
C VAL A 223 6.92 -8.93 20.18
N ASN A 224 6.02 -9.18 21.14
CA ASN A 224 5.30 -10.45 21.22
C ASN A 224 4.04 -10.45 20.35
N GLU A 225 3.29 -9.35 20.39
CA GLU A 225 2.00 -9.25 19.73
C GLU A 225 1.90 -7.94 18.95
N LEU A 226 1.23 -8.01 17.81
CA LEU A 226 0.76 -6.83 17.08
C LEU A 226 -0.75 -6.75 17.19
N TYR A 227 -1.25 -5.55 17.50
CA TYR A 227 -2.66 -5.25 17.58
C TYR A 227 -3.05 -4.22 16.53
N ALA A 228 -4.24 -4.37 15.96
CA ALA A 228 -4.84 -3.40 15.04
C ALA A 228 -6.36 -3.42 15.20
N VAL A 229 -7.04 -2.40 14.67
CA VAL A 229 -8.51 -2.36 14.64
C VAL A 229 -8.96 -2.07 13.21
N GLY A 230 -9.72 -3.00 12.62
CA GLY A 230 -10.36 -2.78 11.32
C GLY A 230 -11.73 -2.13 11.51
N THR A 231 -11.95 -0.98 10.87
CA THR A 231 -13.23 -0.24 10.90
C THR A 231 -13.93 -0.19 9.54
N SER A 232 -13.29 -0.67 8.47
CA SER A 232 -13.86 -0.77 7.12
C SER A 232 -13.76 -2.21 6.61
N PRO A 233 -14.60 -2.62 5.64
CA PRO A 233 -14.48 -3.93 5.00
C PRO A 233 -13.07 -4.19 4.45
N PHE A 234 -12.44 -3.16 3.88
CA PHE A 234 -11.05 -3.24 3.39
C PHE A 234 -10.06 -3.47 4.53
N GLY A 235 -10.11 -2.66 5.60
CA GLY A 235 -9.19 -2.81 6.74
C GLY A 235 -9.34 -4.16 7.45
N ILE A 236 -10.57 -4.67 7.58
CA ILE A 236 -10.88 -6.00 8.12
C ILE A 236 -10.26 -7.10 7.25
N ARG A 237 -10.42 -7.02 5.91
CA ARG A 237 -9.78 -7.97 4.98
C ARG A 237 -8.27 -7.91 5.08
N MET A 238 -7.68 -6.72 5.10
CA MET A 238 -6.24 -6.53 5.21
C MET A 238 -5.67 -7.16 6.50
N CYS A 239 -6.32 -6.96 7.66
CA CYS A 239 -5.90 -7.59 8.91
C CYS A 239 -5.88 -9.13 8.79
N ARG A 240 -6.92 -9.72 8.17
CA ARG A 240 -6.98 -11.16 7.92
C ARG A 240 -5.90 -11.65 6.97
N GLU A 241 -5.64 -10.93 5.87
CA GLU A 241 -4.58 -11.25 4.90
C GLU A 241 -3.18 -11.17 5.50
N LEU A 242 -2.97 -10.31 6.50
CA LEU A 242 -1.75 -10.26 7.30
C LEU A 242 -1.61 -11.44 8.28
N GLY A 243 -2.63 -12.29 8.38
CA GLY A 243 -2.70 -13.42 9.30
C GLY A 243 -3.02 -13.02 10.73
N MET A 244 -3.63 -11.83 10.93
CA MET A 244 -4.17 -11.45 12.23
C MET A 244 -5.50 -12.15 12.46
N THR A 245 -5.75 -12.54 13.71
CA THR A 245 -7.00 -13.14 14.15
C THR A 245 -7.83 -12.11 14.93
N PRO A 246 -9.17 -12.15 14.82
CA PRO A 246 -10.02 -11.32 15.66
C PRO A 246 -9.72 -11.57 17.15
N VAL A 247 -9.69 -10.50 17.95
CA VAL A 247 -9.58 -10.62 19.41
C VAL A 247 -10.96 -10.96 19.94
N ASP A 248 -11.07 -12.08 20.64
CA ASP A 248 -12.26 -12.43 21.40
C ASP A 248 -12.29 -11.60 22.68
N LEU A 249 -13.16 -10.60 22.73
CA LEU A 249 -13.36 -9.74 23.89
C LEU A 249 -14.78 -9.99 24.42
N PRO A 250 -14.92 -10.40 25.69
CA PRO A 250 -16.18 -10.93 26.21
C PRO A 250 -17.34 -9.92 26.13
N GLU A 251 -17.08 -8.62 26.27
CA GLU A 251 -18.11 -7.57 26.18
C GLU A 251 -17.53 -6.20 25.76
N GLY A 252 -18.39 -5.30 25.28
CA GLY A 252 -18.08 -3.87 25.17
C GLY A 252 -17.27 -3.44 23.96
N VAL A 253 -17.16 -4.28 22.93
CA VAL A 253 -16.62 -3.89 21.62
C VAL A 253 -17.68 -3.10 20.86
N ARG A 254 -17.31 -1.91 20.37
CA ARG A 254 -18.17 -1.11 19.50
C ARG A 254 -18.52 -1.89 18.21
N GLY A 255 -19.79 -1.89 17.79
CA GLY A 255 -20.27 -2.75 16.71
C GLY A 255 -19.75 -2.43 15.30
N ASP A 256 -19.07 -1.30 15.11
CA ASP A 256 -18.55 -0.81 13.82
C ASP A 256 -17.08 -1.18 13.57
N ARG A 257 -16.51 -2.06 14.40
CA ARG A 257 -15.08 -2.38 14.37
C ARG A 257 -14.81 -3.81 14.77
N VAL A 258 -13.68 -4.32 14.30
CA VAL A 258 -13.17 -5.64 14.68
C VAL A 258 -11.72 -5.46 15.18
N PRO A 259 -11.45 -5.70 16.47
CA PRO A 259 -10.08 -5.74 16.97
C PRO A 259 -9.39 -7.01 16.46
N PHE A 260 -8.12 -6.88 16.08
CA PHE A 260 -7.29 -7.96 15.58
C PHE A 260 -5.98 -8.04 16.37
N LYS A 261 -5.45 -9.26 16.50
CA LYS A 261 -4.10 -9.51 16.99
C LYS A 261 -3.34 -10.51 16.14
N VAL A 262 -2.02 -10.44 16.16
CA VAL A 262 -1.15 -11.54 15.73
C VAL A 262 -0.06 -11.77 16.75
N ASP A 263 0.05 -13.02 17.20
CA ASP A 263 1.17 -13.49 18.02
C ASP A 263 2.38 -13.74 17.10
N LEU A 264 3.45 -12.97 17.31
CA LEU A 264 4.66 -13.03 16.51
C LEU A 264 5.57 -14.22 16.85
N GLN A 265 5.34 -14.89 17.98
CA GLN A 265 6.07 -16.09 18.41
C GLN A 265 5.44 -17.36 17.86
N GLN A 266 4.11 -17.43 17.82
CA GLN A 266 3.38 -18.67 17.54
C GLN A 266 2.85 -18.79 16.11
N ASN A 267 2.50 -17.68 15.45
CA ASN A 267 1.73 -17.75 14.21
C ASN A 267 2.59 -17.86 12.94
N SER A 268 3.09 -19.05 12.64
CA SER A 268 3.90 -19.33 11.44
C SER A 268 3.18 -19.08 10.10
N GLN A 269 1.84 -18.99 10.10
CA GLN A 269 1.04 -18.73 8.91
C GLN A 269 0.97 -17.24 8.56
N SER A 270 1.20 -16.32 9.52
CA SER A 270 1.13 -14.87 9.29
C SER A 270 2.18 -14.40 8.27
N VAL A 271 1.76 -13.55 7.33
CA VAL A 271 2.67 -12.91 6.37
C VAL A 271 3.75 -12.10 7.08
N VAL A 272 3.38 -11.43 8.18
CA VAL A 272 4.32 -10.68 9.02
C VAL A 272 5.35 -11.64 9.63
N VAL A 273 4.90 -12.73 10.27
CA VAL A 273 5.79 -13.71 10.91
C VAL A 273 6.71 -14.40 9.89
N ARG A 274 6.19 -14.79 8.72
CA ARG A 274 7.02 -15.38 7.66
C ARG A 274 8.10 -14.42 7.20
N ARG A 275 7.80 -13.13 7.06
CA ARG A 275 8.78 -12.11 6.68
C ARG A 275 9.80 -11.85 7.78
N LEU A 276 9.40 -11.88 9.05
CA LEU A 276 10.31 -11.76 10.20
C LEU A 276 11.35 -12.90 10.26
N ARG A 277 11.06 -14.08 9.69
CA ARG A 277 11.99 -15.22 9.66
C ARG A 277 13.01 -15.16 8.52
N VAL A 278 12.77 -14.36 7.49
CA VAL A 278 13.62 -14.26 6.28
C VAL A 278 14.62 -13.09 6.37
N VAL A 279 14.43 -12.19 7.33
CA VAL A 279 15.27 -11.00 7.59
C VAL A 279 16.18 -11.27 8.78
#